data_AF-A0A512CY48-F1
#
_entry.id   AF-A0A512CY48-F1
#
_cell.length_a   1.000
_cell.length_b   1.000
_cell.length_c   1.000
_cell.angle_alpha   90.00
_cell.angle_beta   90.00
_cell.angle_gamma   90.00
#
_symmetry.space_group_name_H-M   'P 1'
#
loop_
_entity.id
_entity.type
_entity.pdbx_description
1 polymer ?
#
loop_
_entity_poly.entity_id
_entity_poly.type
_entity_poly.pdbx_seq_one_letter_code
_entity_poly.pdbx_strand_id
1 'polypeptide(L)'
;MSVGDVLLVDKVTGQPGDAIELTPLLLVDGTTVTSDADKLSKVSVKAEVVKAAKGPKIVIMKYKNKTGYRKRQGHRQPLTQVKITAIDA
;
A
#
# COMPACT_ATOMS: atom_id res chain seq x y z
N MET A 1 10.17 5.67 4.21
CA MET A 1 10.47 4.69 3.15
C MET A 1 11.81 5.05 2.56
N SER A 2 12.64 4.06 2.34
CA SER A 2 14.00 4.18 1.80
C SER A 2 14.13 3.37 0.52
N VAL A 3 15.13 3.71 -0.30
CA VAL A 3 15.39 2.98 -1.54
C VAL A 3 15.73 1.53 -1.21
N GLY A 4 15.05 0.59 -1.87
CA GLY A 4 15.18 -0.85 -1.63
C GLY A 4 14.14 -1.45 -0.68
N ASP A 5 13.34 -0.64 0.02
CA ASP A 5 12.27 -1.14 0.88
C ASP A 5 11.19 -1.87 0.08
N VAL A 6 10.63 -2.91 0.70
CA VAL A 6 9.52 -3.68 0.14
C VAL A 6 8.28 -3.46 1.02
N LEU A 7 7.23 -2.93 0.40
CA LEU A 7 6.01 -2.51 1.08
C LEU A 7 4.80 -3.30 0.55
N LEU A 8 3.83 -3.53 1.42
CA LEU A 8 2.51 -4.01 1.03
C LEU A 8 1.56 -2.82 1.01
N VAL A 9 1.04 -2.51 -0.17
CA VAL A 9 0.08 -1.43 -0.40
C VAL A 9 -1.26 -2.01 -0.84
N ASP A 10 -2.29 -1.15 -0.90
CA ASP A 10 -3.59 -1.55 -1.42
C ASP A 10 -3.47 -2.03 -2.88
N LYS A 11 -4.52 -2.69 -3.39
CA LYS A 11 -4.48 -3.27 -4.73
C LYS A 11 -4.26 -2.19 -5.79
N VAL A 12 -3.09 -2.21 -6.42
CA VAL A 12 -2.79 -1.43 -7.63
C VAL A 12 -2.99 -2.30 -8.87
N THR A 13 -3.52 -1.72 -9.94
CA THR A 13 -3.61 -2.36 -11.25
C THR A 13 -2.24 -2.36 -11.92
N GLY A 14 -1.65 -3.55 -12.11
CA GLY A 14 -0.35 -3.73 -12.76
C GLY A 14 0.10 -5.19 -12.68
N GLN A 15 0.98 -5.58 -13.60
CA GLN A 15 1.67 -6.86 -13.60
C GLN A 15 3.00 -6.75 -12.82
N PRO A 16 3.55 -7.89 -12.36
CA PRO A 16 4.92 -7.91 -11.83
C PRO A 16 5.91 -7.29 -12.83
N GLY A 17 6.72 -6.34 -12.39
CA GLY A 17 7.65 -5.57 -13.22
C GLY A 17 7.13 -4.19 -13.66
N ASP A 18 5.84 -3.90 -13.49
CA ASP A 18 5.30 -2.58 -13.85
C ASP A 18 5.81 -1.50 -12.89
N ALA A 19 6.17 -0.35 -13.46
CA ALA A 19 6.54 0.84 -12.70
C ALA A 19 5.29 1.58 -12.19
N ILE A 20 5.35 2.01 -10.94
CA ILE A 20 4.35 2.85 -10.27
C ILE A 20 5.05 4.10 -9.79
N GLU A 21 4.52 5.26 -10.19
CA GLU A 21 4.91 6.55 -9.64
C GLU A 21 3.99 6.91 -8.48
N LEU A 22 4.58 7.24 -7.34
CA LEU A 22 3.90 7.66 -6.12
C LEU A 22 4.24 9.12 -5.83
N THR A 23 3.21 9.94 -5.64
CA THR A 23 3.37 11.34 -5.25
C THR A 23 3.57 11.43 -3.74
N PRO A 24 4.69 11.99 -3.24
CA PRO A 24 4.94 12.13 -1.81
C PRO A 24 4.17 13.31 -1.22
N LEU A 25 3.58 13.10 -0.05
CA LEU A 25 2.92 14.16 0.74
C LEU A 25 3.83 14.76 1.82
N LEU A 26 4.94 14.08 2.13
CA LEU A 26 5.91 14.49 3.13
C LEU A 26 7.26 13.85 2.80
N LEU A 27 8.32 14.64 2.80
CA LEU A 27 9.69 14.19 2.56
C LEU A 27 10.52 14.42 3.82
N VAL A 28 11.28 13.41 4.23
CA VAL A 28 12.26 13.50 5.30
C VAL A 28 13.62 13.13 4.72
N ASP A 29 14.56 14.07 4.76
CA ASP A 29 15.96 13.85 4.40
C ASP A 29 16.83 14.16 5.61
N GLY A 30 17.24 13.11 6.32
CA GLY A 30 17.94 13.21 7.60
C GLY A 30 17.13 14.00 8.64
N THR A 31 17.59 15.19 8.98
CA THR A 31 16.92 16.11 9.94
C THR A 31 15.96 17.09 9.27
N THR A 32 15.99 17.19 7.94
CA THR A 32 15.19 18.14 7.19
C THR A 32 13.83 17.52 6.85
N VAL A 33 12.76 18.16 7.30
CA VAL A 33 11.38 17.77 6.98
C VAL A 33 10.80 18.79 6.00
N THR A 34 10.41 18.33 4.81
CA THR A 34 9.75 19.15 3.80
C THR A 34 8.29 18.75 3.69
N SER A 35 7.40 19.70 3.97
CA SER A 35 5.93 19.57 3.88
C SER A 35 5.28 20.58 2.93
N ASP A 36 6.06 21.49 2.34
CA ASP A 36 5.56 22.48 1.39
C ASP A 36 5.12 21.80 0.09
N ALA A 37 3.85 21.97 -0.29
CA ALA A 37 3.27 21.33 -1.47
C ALA A 37 4.03 21.68 -2.77
N ASP A 38 4.48 22.92 -2.94
CA ASP A 38 5.20 23.36 -4.14
C ASP A 38 6.57 22.67 -4.27
N LYS A 39 7.26 22.45 -3.15
CA LYS A 39 8.54 21.73 -3.15
C LYS A 39 8.31 20.23 -3.40
N LEU A 40 7.27 19.66 -2.80
CA LEU A 40 6.92 18.24 -2.94
C LEU A 40 6.39 17.89 -4.33
N SER A 41 5.80 18.83 -5.06
CA SER A 41 5.31 18.61 -6.43
C SER A 41 6.40 18.21 -7.44
N LYS A 42 7.66 18.51 -7.12
CA LYS A 42 8.83 18.15 -7.95
C LYS A 42 9.45 16.81 -7.56
N VAL A 43 9.03 16.26 -6.42
CA VAL A 43 9.55 15.00 -5.88
C VAL A 43 8.68 13.86 -6.39
N SER A 44 9.30 12.80 -6.90
CA SER A 44 8.59 11.59 -7.33
C SER A 44 9.23 10.35 -6.73
N VAL A 45 8.40 9.40 -6.29
CA VAL A 45 8.86 8.11 -5.78
C VAL A 45 8.53 7.04 -6.83
N LYS A 46 9.57 6.42 -7.38
CA LYS A 46 9.42 5.31 -8.32
C LYS A 46 9.45 3.98 -7.56
N ALA A 47 8.45 3.16 -7.83
CA ALA A 47 8.31 1.83 -7.27
C ALA A 47 8.05 0.82 -8.38
N GLU A 48 8.38 -0.43 -8.14
CA GLU A 48 8.11 -1.55 -9.04
C GLU A 48 7.16 -2.54 -8.37
N VAL A 49 6.18 -3.05 -9.11
CA VAL A 49 5.32 -4.13 -8.65
C VAL A 49 6.12 -5.42 -8.58
N VAL A 50 6.28 -5.99 -7.39
CA VAL A 50 6.94 -7.28 -7.22
C VAL A 50 5.95 -8.41 -7.47
N LYS A 51 4.78 -8.38 -6.80
CA LYS A 51 3.73 -9.40 -6.96
C LYS A 51 2.41 -8.97 -6.34
N ALA A 52 1.34 -9.61 -6.80
CA ALA A 52 0.07 -9.60 -6.10
C ALA A 52 0.15 -10.42 -4.80
N ALA A 53 -0.42 -9.89 -3.72
CA ALA A 53 -0.48 -10.50 -2.41
C ALA A 53 -1.93 -10.57 -1.91
N LYS A 54 -2.19 -11.46 -0.96
CA LYS A 54 -3.45 -11.49 -0.21
C LYS A 54 -3.14 -11.32 1.27
N GLY A 55 -3.87 -10.43 1.93
CA GLY A 55 -3.79 -10.25 3.37
C GLY A 55 -4.21 -11.50 4.15
N PRO A 56 -4.01 -11.46 5.48
CA PRO A 56 -4.48 -12.51 6.36
C PRO A 56 -6.00 -12.72 6.22
N LYS A 57 -6.46 -13.94 6.45
CA LYS A 57 -7.89 -14.26 6.38
C LYS A 57 -8.58 -13.70 7.62
N ILE A 58 -9.53 -12.80 7.40
CA ILE A 58 -10.44 -12.32 8.43
C ILE A 58 -11.68 -13.21 8.41
N VAL A 59 -12.04 -13.78 9.55
CA VAL A 59 -13.25 -14.60 9.71
C VAL A 59 -14.33 -13.74 10.36
N ILE A 60 -15.35 -13.40 9.59
CA ILE A 60 -16.47 -12.58 10.01
C ILE A 60 -17.63 -13.51 10.39
N MET A 61 -18.07 -13.43 11.65
CA MET A 61 -19.23 -14.17 12.14
C MET A 61 -20.27 -13.19 12.66
N LYS A 62 -21.47 -13.21 12.06
CA LYS A 62 -22.63 -12.46 12.53
C LYS A 62 -23.62 -13.44 13.14
N TYR A 63 -24.15 -13.11 14.31
CA TYR A 63 -25.12 -13.91 15.02
C TYR A 63 -26.16 -13.00 15.68
N LYS A 64 -27.42 -13.42 15.68
CA LYS A 64 -28.49 -12.79 16.48
C LYS A 64 -29.14 -13.86 17.34
N ASN A 65 -29.29 -13.58 18.64
CA ASN A 65 -29.83 -14.54 19.59
C ASN A 65 -31.32 -14.80 19.34
N LYS A 66 -31.76 -16.06 19.51
CA LYS A 66 -33.15 -16.52 19.41
C LYS A 66 -33.85 -16.30 18.05
N THR A 67 -33.16 -15.84 17.01
CA THR A 67 -33.72 -15.65 15.66
C THR A 67 -33.24 -16.69 14.65
N GLY A 68 -32.36 -17.63 15.06
CA GLY A 68 -31.72 -18.60 14.15
C GLY A 68 -30.68 -17.99 13.20
N TYR A 69 -30.48 -16.67 13.22
CA TYR A 69 -29.57 -15.99 12.31
C TYR A 69 -28.10 -16.22 12.71
N ARG A 70 -27.37 -16.92 11.85
CA ARG A 70 -25.91 -17.11 11.93
C ARG A 70 -25.31 -17.05 10.54
N LYS A 71 -24.44 -16.08 10.27
CA LYS A 71 -23.71 -15.93 9.01
C LYS A 71 -22.21 -15.98 9.26
N ARG A 72 -21.49 -16.78 8.46
CA ARG A 72 -20.03 -16.86 8.45
C ARG A 72 -19.53 -16.43 7.09
N GLN A 73 -18.54 -15.55 7.06
CA GLN A 73 -17.90 -15.08 5.84
C GLN A 73 -16.40 -14.96 6.06
N GLY A 74 -15.60 -15.38 5.09
CA GLY A 74 -14.17 -15.08 5.06
C GLY A 74 -13.92 -13.87 4.19
N HIS A 75 -13.01 -12.99 4.60
CA HIS A 75 -12.44 -11.93 3.76
C HIS A 75 -10.92 -12.06 3.70
N ARG A 76 -10.34 -11.86 2.53
CA ARG A 76 -8.90 -11.70 2.34
C ARG A 76 -8.70 -10.47 1.47
N GLN A 77 -8.08 -9.43 2.02
CA GLN A 77 -7.85 -8.19 1.28
C GLN A 77 -6.85 -8.46 0.15
N PRO A 78 -7.16 -8.11 -1.11
CA PRO A 78 -6.15 -8.08 -2.16
C PRO A 78 -5.18 -6.93 -1.90
N LEU A 79 -3.88 -7.22 -1.95
CA LEU A 79 -2.80 -6.26 -1.73
C LEU A 79 -1.80 -6.38 -2.87
N THR A 80 -0.98 -5.36 -3.06
CA THR A 80 0.14 -5.39 -4.00
C THR A 80 1.44 -5.20 -3.23
N GLN A 81 2.41 -6.07 -3.46
CA GLN A 81 3.75 -5.91 -2.93
C GLN A 81 4.56 -5.09 -3.93
N VAL A 82 5.09 -3.96 -3.47
CA VAL A 82 5.89 -3.02 -4.26
C VAL A 82 7.27 -2.84 -3.65
N LYS A 83 8.26 -2.61 -4.49
CA LYS A 83 9.63 -2.28 -4.08
C LYS A 83 9.97 -0.86 -4.52
N ILE A 84 10.53 -0.06 -3.63
CA ILE A 84 10.97 1.31 -3.97
C ILE A 84 12.29 1.23 -4.72
N THR A 85 12.34 1.76 -5.94
CA THR A 85 13.52 1.74 -6.81
C THR A 85 14.27 3.06 -6.77
N ALA A 86 13.57 4.20 -6.71
CA ALA A 86 14.19 5.51 -6.63
C ALA A 86 13.28 6.52 -5.92
N ILE A 87 13.90 7.50 -5.27
CA ILE A 87 13.25 8.70 -4.73
C ILE A 87 13.97 9.87 -5.38
N ASP A 88 13.32 10.47 -6.38
CA ASP A 88 13.83 11.63 -7.10
C ASP A 88 13.31 12.88 -6.37
N ALA A 89 14.21 13.64 -5.73
CA ALA A 89 13.89 14.81 -4.90
C ALA A 89 14.52 16.10 -5.43
#